data_AF-A0AAJ7J9M0-F1
#
_entry.id   AF-A0AAJ7J9M0-F1
#
_cell.length_a   1.000
_cell.length_b   1.000
_cell.length_c   1.000
_cell.angle_alpha   90.00
_cell.angle_beta   90.00
_cell.angle_gamma   90.00
#
_symmetry.space_group_name_H-M   'P 1'
#
loop_
_entity.id
_entity.type
_entity.pdbx_description
1 polymer ?
#
loop_
_entity_poly.entity_id
_entity_poly.type
_entity_poly.pdbx_seq_one_letter_code
_entity_poly.pdbx_strand_id
1 'polypeptide(L)'
;MLTSSLTMKGRGMELSELVTFDGHLLSFDDRTGVVYIIEGEEAYPWVILMDGNGKNTKGFKSEWATVKDEYLYVGSMGKEWTTPSGEFQHNNPLWIKIISPCGEVQSSNWISNYKRLRQALDIEYPGYMIHESGAWSDIHKSWFFLPRRCSRERYNETKDETMSCNVLLTTDENFVDIKVTKVGTLLPLRGFSSFKFLPGSQDSIIVALKTEEYQGQTATYIVAFTITGTIIMPETKVIDKKFEGLEFI
;
A
#
# COMPACT_ATOMS: atom_id res chain seq x y z
N MET A 1 3.71 7.45 22.40
CA MET A 1 4.50 6.49 21.59
C MET A 1 3.73 5.18 21.59
N LEU A 2 3.39 4.61 20.43
CA LEU A 2 2.60 3.36 20.37
C LEU A 2 3.49 2.15 20.70
N THR A 3 2.98 1.21 21.50
CA THR A 3 3.68 -0.03 21.86
C THR A 3 2.73 -1.23 21.89
N SER A 4 3.26 -2.44 21.68
CA SER A 4 2.52 -3.71 21.83
C SER A 4 3.50 -4.81 22.22
N SER A 5 3.01 -5.81 22.96
CA SER A 5 3.75 -7.03 23.28
C SER A 5 3.57 -8.15 22.25
N LEU A 6 2.61 -8.01 21.33
CA LEU A 6 2.37 -9.00 20.29
C LEU A 6 3.47 -8.95 19.24
N THR A 7 4.12 -10.09 19.01
CA THR A 7 5.13 -10.25 17.97
C THR A 7 4.97 -11.61 17.30
N MET A 8 5.44 -11.72 16.07
CA MET A 8 5.58 -12.99 15.38
C MET A 8 7.01 -13.12 14.87
N LYS A 9 7.69 -14.21 15.27
CA LYS A 9 9.13 -14.41 15.04
C LYS A 9 9.97 -13.22 15.55
N GLY A 10 9.58 -12.64 16.68
CA GLY A 10 10.31 -11.56 17.36
C GLY A 10 10.20 -10.18 16.71
N ARG A 11 9.30 -9.99 15.73
CA ARG A 11 9.02 -8.70 15.10
C ARG A 11 7.53 -8.35 15.24
N GLY A 12 7.22 -7.06 15.38
CA GLY A 12 5.88 -6.51 15.51
C GLY A 12 5.92 -4.98 15.59
N MET A 13 4.76 -4.34 15.55
CA MET A 13 4.62 -2.87 15.48
C MET A 13 5.35 -2.24 14.28
N GLU A 14 5.47 -2.98 13.18
CA GLU A 14 5.90 -2.45 11.89
C GLU A 14 4.65 -2.03 11.13
N LEU A 15 4.18 -0.83 11.46
CA LEU A 15 2.90 -0.28 11.03
C LEU A 15 3.00 0.30 9.60
N SER A 16 2.30 -0.33 8.65
CA SER A 16 2.50 -0.08 7.22
C SER A 16 1.33 0.60 6.49
N GLU A 17 0.31 1.09 7.22
CA GLU A 17 -0.71 2.01 6.70
C GLU A 17 -1.49 2.64 7.87
N LEU A 18 -2.19 3.75 7.61
CA LEU A 18 -3.12 4.40 8.52
C LEU A 18 -4.45 4.68 7.79
N VAL A 19 -5.58 4.24 8.36
CA VAL A 19 -6.90 4.46 7.76
C VAL A 19 -7.98 4.66 8.81
N THR A 20 -8.93 5.55 8.58
CA THR A 20 -10.15 5.64 9.39
C THR A 20 -11.23 4.69 8.85
N PHE A 21 -11.77 3.84 9.71
CA PHE A 21 -12.84 2.89 9.38
C PHE A 21 -13.79 2.71 10.56
N ASP A 22 -15.10 2.77 10.29
CA ASP A 22 -16.16 2.63 11.30
C ASP A 22 -15.94 3.49 12.55
N GLY A 23 -15.52 4.74 12.36
CA GLY A 23 -15.25 5.70 13.45
C GLY A 23 -13.94 5.47 14.21
N HIS A 24 -13.13 4.47 13.85
CA HIS A 24 -11.86 4.17 14.49
C HIS A 24 -10.69 4.51 13.57
N LEU A 25 -9.58 4.98 14.16
CA LEU A 25 -8.31 5.08 13.46
C LEU A 25 -7.59 3.73 13.53
N LEU A 26 -7.23 3.16 12.39
CA LEU A 26 -6.63 1.83 12.29
C LEU A 26 -5.22 1.86 11.72
N SER A 27 -4.36 0.98 12.22
CA SER A 27 -3.05 0.71 11.63
C SER A 27 -2.72 -0.79 11.61
N PHE A 28 -1.80 -1.20 10.73
CA PHE A 28 -1.64 -2.59 10.32
C PHE A 28 -0.19 -3.04 10.52
N ASP A 29 0.04 -4.04 11.37
CA ASP A 29 1.36 -4.62 11.56
C ASP A 29 1.66 -5.65 10.46
N ASP A 30 2.59 -5.31 9.55
CA ASP A 30 2.96 -6.13 8.39
C ASP A 30 3.67 -7.45 8.78
N ARG A 31 4.04 -7.59 10.06
CA ARG A 31 4.68 -8.78 10.60
C ARG A 31 3.63 -9.74 11.11
N THR A 32 2.87 -9.31 12.10
CA THR A 32 1.90 -10.17 12.80
C THR A 32 0.60 -10.34 12.01
N GLY A 33 0.29 -9.42 11.10
CA GLY A 33 -1.01 -9.33 10.43
C GLY A 33 -2.10 -8.74 11.33
N VAL A 34 -1.77 -8.23 12.52
CA VAL A 34 -2.74 -7.62 13.42
C VAL A 34 -3.11 -6.23 12.92
N VAL A 35 -4.41 -5.96 12.87
CA VAL A 35 -4.98 -4.62 12.73
C VAL A 35 -5.23 -4.07 14.12
N TYR A 36 -4.67 -2.91 14.40
CA TYR A 36 -4.82 -2.21 15.66
C TYR A 36 -5.78 -1.03 15.50
N ILE A 37 -6.69 -0.88 16.46
CA ILE A 37 -7.37 0.38 16.73
C ILE A 37 -6.41 1.28 17.52
N ILE A 38 -6.23 2.51 17.06
CA ILE A 38 -5.37 3.52 17.67
C ILE A 38 -6.25 4.54 18.39
N GLU A 39 -6.06 4.66 19.70
CA GLU A 39 -6.77 5.63 20.54
C GLU A 39 -5.76 6.38 21.41
N GLY A 40 -5.53 7.66 21.11
CA GLY A 40 -4.52 8.46 21.80
C GLY A 40 -3.12 7.88 21.61
N GLU A 41 -2.53 7.38 22.70
CA GLU A 41 -1.20 6.76 22.70
C GLU A 41 -1.24 5.22 22.78
N GLU A 42 -2.42 4.61 22.70
CA GLU A 42 -2.64 3.18 22.85
C GLU A 42 -2.95 2.51 21.50
N ALA A 43 -2.55 1.23 21.39
CA ALA A 43 -2.82 0.39 20.23
C ALA A 43 -3.53 -0.90 20.68
N TYR A 44 -4.81 -1.05 20.34
CA TYR A 44 -5.65 -2.16 20.73
C TYR A 44 -5.81 -3.15 19.57
N PRO A 45 -5.37 -4.43 19.71
CA PRO A 45 -5.60 -5.44 18.68
C PRO A 45 -7.09 -5.63 18.41
N TRP A 46 -7.49 -5.57 17.15
CA TRP A 46 -8.88 -5.75 16.73
C TRP A 46 -9.09 -7.06 15.96
N VAL A 47 -8.46 -7.20 14.80
CA VAL A 47 -8.51 -8.41 13.96
C VAL A 47 -7.12 -8.88 13.57
N ILE A 48 -6.94 -10.17 13.32
CA ILE A 48 -5.70 -10.75 12.80
C ILE A 48 -5.90 -11.32 11.41
N LEU A 49 -5.00 -10.96 10.51
CA LEU A 49 -5.03 -11.32 9.10
C LEU A 49 -3.95 -12.35 8.81
N MET A 50 -4.33 -13.53 8.34
CA MET A 50 -3.39 -14.59 7.96
C MET A 50 -3.08 -14.56 6.46
N ASP A 51 -1.85 -14.94 6.10
CA ASP A 51 -1.31 -14.77 4.75
C ASP A 51 -2.10 -15.50 3.64
N GLY A 52 -2.04 -14.96 2.42
CA GLY A 52 -2.66 -15.56 1.23
C GLY A 52 -4.17 -15.71 1.36
N ASN A 53 -4.69 -16.93 1.20
CA ASN A 53 -6.13 -17.22 1.31
C ASN A 53 -6.66 -17.30 2.76
N GLY A 54 -5.84 -16.95 3.76
CA GLY A 54 -6.19 -17.00 5.18
C GLY A 54 -5.90 -18.35 5.86
N LYS A 55 -5.46 -19.38 5.12
CA LYS A 55 -5.05 -20.68 5.66
C LYS A 55 -3.53 -20.80 5.73
N ASN A 56 -2.90 -19.86 6.42
CA ASN A 56 -1.45 -19.80 6.61
C ASN A 56 -1.12 -19.54 8.09
N THR A 57 0.02 -20.02 8.57
CA THR A 57 0.50 -19.76 9.94
C THR A 57 1.26 -18.44 10.05
N LYS A 58 1.66 -17.84 8.93
CA LYS A 58 2.26 -16.52 8.85
C LYS A 58 1.16 -15.45 8.76
N GLY A 59 1.33 -14.37 9.52
CA GLY A 59 0.58 -13.12 9.36
C GLY A 59 0.68 -12.54 7.95
N PHE A 60 -0.40 -11.91 7.52
CA PHE A 60 -0.51 -11.23 6.25
C PHE A 60 0.37 -9.97 6.27
N LYS A 61 1.22 -9.82 5.26
CA LYS A 61 2.07 -8.64 5.11
C LYS A 61 1.23 -7.51 4.53
N SER A 62 0.52 -6.77 5.37
CA SER A 62 -0.32 -5.63 5.00
C SER A 62 0.56 -4.46 4.55
N GLU A 63 0.22 -3.83 3.43
CA GLU A 63 1.02 -2.75 2.84
C GLU A 63 0.17 -1.54 2.42
N TRP A 64 -1.15 -1.70 2.34
CA TRP A 64 -2.09 -0.63 2.04
C TRP A 64 -3.49 -1.02 2.50
N ALA A 65 -4.32 -0.01 2.76
CA ALA A 65 -5.69 -0.21 3.16
C ALA A 65 -6.59 0.95 2.72
N THR A 66 -7.86 0.64 2.44
CA THR A 66 -8.87 1.64 2.07
C THR A 66 -10.27 1.15 2.41
N VAL A 67 -11.25 2.06 2.36
CA VAL A 67 -12.65 1.74 2.63
C VAL A 67 -13.42 1.79 1.31
N LYS A 68 -14.24 0.76 1.07
CA LYS A 68 -15.16 0.69 -0.07
C LYS A 68 -16.44 0.01 0.37
N ASP A 69 -17.58 0.66 0.11
CA ASP A 69 -18.91 0.16 0.42
C ASP A 69 -19.04 -0.35 1.87
N GLU A 70 -18.52 0.42 2.83
CA GLU A 70 -18.51 0.09 4.28
C GLU A 70 -17.66 -1.13 4.68
N TYR A 71 -16.84 -1.67 3.77
CA TYR A 71 -15.83 -2.69 4.09
C TYR A 71 -14.43 -2.10 4.05
N LEU A 72 -13.58 -2.59 4.95
CA LEU A 72 -12.15 -2.30 4.96
C LEU A 72 -11.43 -3.30 4.05
N TYR A 73 -10.78 -2.79 3.02
CA TYR A 73 -9.94 -3.54 2.09
C TYR A 73 -8.48 -3.37 2.52
N VAL A 74 -7.77 -4.48 2.70
CA VAL A 74 -6.35 -4.50 3.09
C VAL A 74 -5.59 -5.37 2.11
N GLY A 75 -4.60 -4.81 1.44
CA GLY A 75 -3.76 -5.56 0.51
C GLY A 75 -2.32 -5.68 0.96
N SER A 76 -1.63 -6.58 0.27
CA SER A 76 -0.19 -6.78 0.40
C SER A 76 0.52 -6.15 -0.80
N MET A 77 1.80 -6.50 -1.00
CA MET A 77 2.70 -5.90 -1.99
C MET A 77 2.21 -6.01 -3.44
N GLY A 78 1.27 -6.91 -3.76
CA GLY A 78 0.67 -7.00 -5.10
C GLY A 78 1.58 -7.60 -6.17
N LYS A 79 2.59 -8.39 -5.78
CA LYS A 79 3.41 -9.21 -6.68
C LYS A 79 3.64 -10.61 -6.11
N GLU A 80 4.14 -11.50 -6.95
CA GLU A 80 4.60 -12.81 -6.54
C GLU A 80 5.66 -12.69 -5.41
N TRP A 81 5.56 -13.56 -4.39
CA TRP A 81 6.61 -13.68 -3.39
C TRP A 81 7.78 -14.45 -4.00
N THR A 82 8.98 -13.93 -3.79
CA THR A 82 10.22 -14.44 -4.38
C THR A 82 11.31 -14.54 -3.33
N THR A 83 12.38 -15.29 -3.64
CA THR A 83 13.66 -15.14 -2.96
C THR A 83 14.23 -13.73 -3.17
N PRO A 84 15.28 -13.32 -2.43
CA PRO A 84 16.01 -12.07 -2.68
C PRO A 84 16.60 -11.95 -4.09
N SER A 85 16.83 -13.07 -4.78
CA SER A 85 17.31 -13.13 -6.18
C SER A 85 16.17 -13.17 -7.22
N GLY A 86 14.91 -13.10 -6.79
CA GLY A 86 13.74 -13.05 -7.67
C GLY A 86 13.23 -14.40 -8.15
N GLU A 87 13.61 -15.51 -7.49
CA GLU A 87 13.05 -16.83 -7.80
C GLU A 87 11.68 -16.97 -7.16
N PHE A 88 10.68 -17.39 -7.94
CA PHE A 88 9.30 -17.55 -7.50
C PHE A 88 9.16 -18.54 -6.32
N GLN A 89 8.30 -18.21 -5.36
CA GLN A 89 7.91 -19.12 -4.27
C GLN A 89 6.39 -19.32 -4.20
N HIS A 90 5.59 -18.26 -4.11
CA HIS A 90 4.14 -18.35 -4.00
C HIS A 90 3.42 -17.04 -4.33
N ASN A 91 2.08 -17.09 -4.45
CA ASN A 91 1.24 -15.94 -4.83
C ASN A 91 0.56 -15.22 -3.65
N ASN A 92 0.88 -15.54 -2.39
CA ASN A 92 0.17 -14.97 -1.24
C ASN A 92 0.04 -13.43 -1.22
N PRO A 93 1.07 -12.63 -1.58
CA PRO A 93 0.94 -11.16 -1.59
C PRO A 93 0.02 -10.60 -2.68
N LEU A 94 -0.53 -11.46 -3.55
CA LEU A 94 -1.54 -11.11 -4.55
C LEU A 94 -2.98 -11.35 -4.05
N TRP A 95 -3.15 -11.74 -2.78
CA TRP A 95 -4.44 -11.79 -2.11
C TRP A 95 -4.68 -10.51 -1.33
N ILE A 96 -5.95 -10.15 -1.16
CA ILE A 96 -6.37 -9.08 -0.25
C ILE A 96 -7.29 -9.64 0.85
N LYS A 97 -7.51 -8.82 1.87
CA LYS A 97 -8.47 -9.05 2.95
C LYS A 97 -9.59 -8.02 2.84
N ILE A 98 -10.82 -8.47 3.01
CA ILE A 98 -12.01 -7.63 3.06
C ILE A 98 -12.62 -7.87 4.43
N ILE A 99 -12.78 -6.80 5.21
CA ILE A 99 -13.14 -6.88 6.63
C ILE A 99 -14.44 -6.08 6.83
N SER A 100 -15.44 -6.71 7.43
CA SER A 100 -16.70 -6.03 7.78
C SER A 100 -16.53 -5.13 9.01
N PRO A 101 -17.46 -4.20 9.28
CA PRO A 101 -17.46 -3.42 10.53
C PRO A 101 -17.44 -4.31 11.79
N CYS A 102 -18.05 -5.50 11.72
CA CYS A 102 -18.04 -6.47 12.82
C CYS A 102 -16.75 -7.30 12.92
N GLY A 103 -15.76 -7.08 12.06
CA GLY A 103 -14.47 -7.77 12.06
C GLY A 103 -14.47 -9.13 11.35
N GLU A 104 -15.49 -9.45 10.57
CA GLU A 104 -15.49 -10.68 9.76
C GLU A 104 -14.53 -10.53 8.60
N VAL A 105 -13.67 -11.53 8.38
CA VAL A 105 -12.59 -11.45 7.38
C VAL A 105 -12.84 -12.41 6.23
N GLN A 106 -12.90 -11.86 5.01
CA GLN A 106 -12.86 -12.61 3.76
C GLN A 106 -11.50 -12.42 3.07
N SER A 107 -10.95 -13.49 2.51
CA SER A 107 -9.79 -13.39 1.61
C SER A 107 -10.24 -13.42 0.15
N SER A 108 -9.78 -12.45 -0.64
CA SER A 108 -10.09 -12.36 -2.07
C SER A 108 -8.82 -12.48 -2.92
N ASN A 109 -8.91 -13.24 -4.02
CA ASN A 109 -7.80 -13.48 -4.92
C ASN A 109 -7.72 -12.34 -5.95
N TRP A 110 -6.66 -11.55 -5.91
CA TRP A 110 -6.43 -10.40 -6.78
C TRP A 110 -5.30 -10.60 -7.79
N ILE A 111 -4.90 -11.86 -8.05
CA ILE A 111 -3.82 -12.18 -9.00
C ILE A 111 -4.07 -11.56 -10.38
N SER A 112 -5.28 -11.67 -10.91
CA SER A 112 -5.64 -11.07 -12.21
C SER A 112 -5.56 -9.54 -12.17
N ASN A 113 -6.00 -8.94 -11.07
CA ASN A 113 -6.13 -7.49 -10.93
C ASN A 113 -4.74 -6.85 -10.92
N TYR A 114 -3.83 -7.36 -10.09
CA TYR A 114 -2.44 -6.90 -10.06
C TYR A 114 -1.70 -7.14 -11.38
N LYS A 115 -1.97 -8.26 -12.07
CA LYS A 115 -1.41 -8.50 -13.40
C LYS A 115 -1.85 -7.43 -14.40
N ARG A 116 -3.14 -7.08 -14.41
CA ARG A 116 -3.67 -6.02 -15.28
C ARG A 116 -3.06 -4.65 -14.94
N LEU A 117 -2.90 -4.33 -13.65
CA LEU A 117 -2.23 -3.09 -13.22
C LEU A 117 -0.82 -2.96 -13.80
N ARG A 118 0.01 -4.02 -13.70
CA ARG A 118 1.38 -3.97 -14.26
C ARG A 118 1.40 -4.00 -15.79
N GLN A 119 0.44 -4.70 -16.41
CA GLN A 119 0.29 -4.74 -17.87
C GLN A 119 0.01 -3.38 -18.48
N ALA A 120 -0.66 -2.47 -17.76
CA ALA A 120 -0.89 -1.11 -18.23
C ALA A 120 0.41 -0.29 -18.45
N LEU A 121 1.56 -0.78 -17.96
CA LEU A 121 2.89 -0.21 -18.20
C LEU A 121 3.80 -1.12 -19.04
N ASP A 122 3.25 -2.13 -19.71
CA ASP A 122 3.98 -3.15 -20.44
C ASP A 122 5.01 -3.87 -19.54
N ILE A 123 4.63 -4.12 -18.28
CA ILE A 123 5.43 -4.88 -17.33
C ILE A 123 4.85 -6.29 -17.25
N GLU A 124 5.60 -7.25 -17.75
CA GLU A 124 5.29 -8.68 -17.67
C GLU A 124 6.29 -9.40 -16.79
N TYR A 125 5.88 -10.53 -16.21
CA TYR A 125 6.80 -11.38 -15.43
C TYR A 125 7.99 -11.80 -16.31
N PRO A 126 9.26 -11.66 -15.84
CA PRO A 126 9.70 -11.51 -14.45
C PRO A 126 9.77 -10.07 -13.91
N GLY A 127 9.39 -9.07 -14.70
CA GLY A 127 9.12 -7.72 -14.24
C GLY A 127 8.00 -7.67 -13.19
N TYR A 128 7.98 -6.62 -12.39
CA TYR A 128 7.12 -6.52 -11.23
C TYR A 128 6.71 -5.09 -10.90
N MET A 129 5.68 -4.98 -10.07
CA MET A 129 5.19 -3.75 -9.49
C MET A 129 4.92 -4.01 -8.00
N ILE A 130 5.33 -3.10 -7.11
CA ILE A 130 5.06 -3.20 -5.67
C ILE A 130 4.07 -2.10 -5.31
N HIS A 131 3.00 -2.49 -4.62
CA HIS A 131 1.95 -1.60 -4.13
C HIS A 131 2.04 -1.49 -2.61
N GLU A 132 2.31 -0.27 -2.14
CA GLU A 132 2.19 0.13 -0.72
C GLU A 132 1.17 1.26 -0.58
N SER A 133 0.37 1.52 -1.61
CA SER A 133 -0.74 2.46 -1.48
C SER A 133 -1.81 2.17 -2.54
N GLY A 134 -3.05 2.20 -2.09
CA GLY A 134 -4.23 1.96 -2.91
C GLY A 134 -5.46 2.53 -2.21
N ALA A 135 -6.32 3.22 -2.96
CA ALA A 135 -7.55 3.78 -2.42
C ALA A 135 -8.72 3.59 -3.38
N TRP A 136 -9.91 3.40 -2.83
CA TRP A 136 -11.16 3.51 -3.56
C TRP A 136 -11.69 4.94 -3.47
N SER A 137 -12.24 5.45 -4.57
CA SER A 137 -13.00 6.70 -4.59
C SER A 137 -14.47 6.40 -4.88
N ASP A 138 -15.34 6.75 -3.94
CA ASP A 138 -16.78 6.66 -4.15
C ASP A 138 -17.31 7.70 -5.14
N ILE A 139 -16.59 8.81 -5.30
CA ILE A 139 -16.93 9.89 -6.24
C ILE A 139 -16.67 9.44 -7.68
N HIS A 140 -15.49 8.88 -7.92
CA HIS A 140 -15.06 8.45 -9.26
C HIS A 140 -15.45 6.99 -9.57
N LYS A 141 -15.96 6.24 -8.58
CA LYS A 141 -16.25 4.80 -8.66
C LYS A 141 -15.09 4.02 -9.27
N SER A 142 -13.89 4.33 -8.79
CA SER A 142 -12.62 3.85 -9.33
C SER A 142 -11.61 3.59 -8.23
N TRP A 143 -10.75 2.60 -8.46
CA TRP A 143 -9.53 2.36 -7.69
C TRP A 143 -8.40 3.25 -8.18
N PHE A 144 -7.57 3.69 -7.23
CA PHE A 144 -6.37 4.48 -7.47
C PHE A 144 -5.18 3.82 -6.79
N PHE A 145 -4.06 3.67 -7.50
CA PHE A 145 -2.82 3.13 -6.94
C PHE A 145 -1.63 4.01 -7.30
N LEU A 146 -0.78 4.27 -6.31
CA LEU A 146 0.55 4.83 -6.51
C LEU A 146 1.56 3.73 -6.16
N PRO A 147 2.01 2.91 -7.14
CA PRO A 147 2.97 1.87 -6.88
C PRO A 147 4.27 2.45 -6.32
N ARG A 148 4.81 1.78 -5.31
CA ARG A 148 6.12 2.12 -4.74
C ARG A 148 7.21 1.90 -5.77
N ARG A 149 7.20 0.72 -6.38
CA ARG A 149 8.23 0.24 -7.32
C ARG A 149 7.61 -0.26 -8.61
N CYS A 150 8.31 -0.05 -9.71
CA CYS A 150 7.97 -0.55 -11.05
C CYS A 150 9.25 -0.98 -11.77
N SER A 151 9.35 -2.24 -12.20
CA SER A 151 10.51 -2.72 -12.95
C SER A 151 10.13 -3.70 -14.03
N ARG A 152 10.80 -3.59 -15.20
CA ARG A 152 10.73 -4.60 -16.27
C ARG A 152 11.77 -5.72 -16.08
N GLU A 153 12.70 -5.54 -15.14
CA GLU A 153 13.70 -6.55 -14.78
C GLU A 153 13.17 -7.47 -13.68
N ARG A 154 13.80 -8.65 -13.55
CA ARG A 154 13.56 -9.56 -12.43
C ARG A 154 13.85 -8.86 -11.10
N TYR A 155 13.00 -9.13 -10.11
CA TYR A 155 13.21 -8.70 -8.73
C TYR A 155 14.60 -9.08 -8.19
N ASN A 156 15.24 -8.12 -7.55
CA ASN A 156 16.45 -8.32 -6.75
C ASN A 156 16.40 -7.32 -5.60
N GLU A 157 16.55 -7.81 -4.36
CA GLU A 157 16.35 -7.01 -3.15
C GLU A 157 17.21 -5.72 -3.14
N THR A 158 18.48 -5.80 -3.55
CA THR A 158 19.37 -4.63 -3.60
C THR A 158 19.02 -3.67 -4.73
N LYS A 159 18.68 -4.18 -5.92
CA LYS A 159 18.29 -3.31 -7.05
C LYS A 159 16.97 -2.59 -6.78
N ASP A 160 16.05 -3.24 -6.08
CA ASP A 160 14.70 -2.73 -5.81
C ASP A 160 14.68 -1.40 -5.06
N GLU A 161 15.70 -1.13 -4.23
CA GLU A 161 15.89 0.17 -3.55
C GLU A 161 15.86 1.37 -4.51
N THR A 162 16.21 1.13 -5.79
CA THR A 162 16.30 2.13 -6.86
C THR A 162 15.20 2.03 -7.92
N MET A 163 14.21 1.15 -7.75
CA MET A 163 13.18 0.86 -8.75
C MET A 163 11.87 1.63 -8.53
N SER A 164 11.93 2.83 -7.98
CA SER A 164 10.72 3.64 -7.72
C SER A 164 9.87 3.90 -8.96
N CYS A 165 8.61 4.22 -8.71
CA CYS A 165 7.64 4.57 -9.75
C CYS A 165 7.10 6.00 -9.56
N ASN A 166 6.62 6.62 -10.63
CA ASN A 166 6.04 7.97 -10.59
C ASN A 166 4.72 8.05 -11.38
N VAL A 167 3.90 7.01 -11.28
CA VAL A 167 2.61 6.94 -11.95
C VAL A 167 1.49 6.79 -10.94
N LEU A 168 0.33 7.34 -11.30
CA LEU A 168 -0.97 7.06 -10.71
C LEU A 168 -1.72 6.14 -11.68
N LEU A 169 -2.10 4.96 -11.19
CA LEU A 169 -2.99 4.06 -11.89
C LEU A 169 -4.41 4.34 -11.43
N THR A 170 -5.33 4.56 -12.36
CA THR A 170 -6.75 4.69 -12.09
C THR A 170 -7.48 3.60 -12.84
N THR A 171 -8.37 2.88 -12.18
CA THR A 171 -9.10 1.80 -12.84
C THR A 171 -10.51 1.66 -12.31
N ASP A 172 -11.42 1.21 -13.16
CA ASP A 172 -12.77 0.83 -12.74
C ASP A 172 -12.75 -0.34 -11.74
N GLU A 173 -13.90 -0.58 -11.11
CA GLU A 173 -14.07 -1.62 -10.09
C GLU A 173 -13.63 -3.02 -10.55
N ASN A 174 -13.78 -3.33 -11.85
CA ASN A 174 -13.47 -4.64 -12.41
C ASN A 174 -12.06 -4.75 -13.01
N PHE A 175 -11.24 -3.71 -12.87
CA PHE A 175 -9.87 -3.67 -13.41
C PHE A 175 -9.82 -3.83 -14.95
N VAL A 176 -10.86 -3.42 -15.67
CA VAL A 176 -10.97 -3.55 -17.12
C VAL A 176 -10.33 -2.37 -17.85
N ASP A 177 -10.59 -1.14 -17.39
CA ASP A 177 -10.06 0.08 -17.99
C ASP A 177 -9.06 0.73 -17.03
N ILE A 178 -7.77 0.66 -17.39
CA ILE A 178 -6.68 1.17 -16.55
C ILE A 178 -6.05 2.37 -17.25
N LYS A 179 -6.20 3.54 -16.62
CA LYS A 179 -5.54 4.77 -17.02
C LYS A 179 -4.24 4.96 -16.24
N VAL A 180 -3.16 5.28 -16.96
CA VAL A 180 -1.86 5.61 -16.37
C VAL A 180 -1.62 7.10 -16.49
N THR A 181 -1.44 7.78 -15.35
CA THR A 181 -1.13 9.21 -15.27
C THR A 181 0.26 9.38 -14.66
N LYS A 182 1.15 10.14 -15.31
CA LYS A 182 2.46 10.46 -14.74
C LYS A 182 2.34 11.56 -13.69
N VAL A 183 3.03 11.39 -12.55
CA VAL A 183 3.03 12.33 -11.43
C VAL A 183 4.46 12.81 -11.18
N GLY A 184 4.72 14.09 -11.47
CA GLY A 184 6.01 14.72 -11.25
C GLY A 184 7.19 14.02 -11.95
N THR A 185 8.38 14.21 -11.40
CA THR A 185 9.64 13.62 -11.90
C THR A 185 9.94 12.31 -11.16
N LEU A 186 10.44 11.32 -11.90
CA LEU A 186 10.89 10.06 -11.31
C LEU A 186 12.17 10.28 -10.51
N LEU A 187 12.13 9.93 -9.22
CA LEU A 187 13.28 9.87 -8.34
C LEU A 187 13.50 8.40 -7.95
N PRO A 188 14.57 7.73 -8.43
CA PRO A 188 14.76 6.28 -8.29
C PRO A 188 14.68 5.74 -6.86
N LEU A 189 15.09 6.54 -5.87
CA LEU A 189 15.16 6.14 -4.47
C LEU A 189 13.84 6.35 -3.70
N ARG A 190 12.90 7.13 -4.24
CA ARG A 190 11.72 7.60 -3.49
C ARG A 190 10.44 6.99 -4.04
N GLY A 191 9.92 5.98 -3.35
CA GLY A 191 8.70 5.26 -3.72
C GLY A 191 7.51 5.74 -2.91
N PHE A 192 6.32 5.76 -3.50
CA PHE A 192 5.09 6.05 -2.77
C PHE A 192 4.82 4.98 -1.69
N SER A 193 4.34 5.42 -0.54
CA SER A 193 4.10 4.56 0.64
C SER A 193 2.74 4.74 1.29
N SER A 194 2.01 5.81 0.99
CA SER A 194 0.61 6.01 1.39
C SER A 194 0.07 7.23 0.63
N PHE A 195 -1.24 7.31 0.46
CA PHE A 195 -1.91 8.54 0.03
C PHE A 195 -3.35 8.59 0.50
N LYS A 196 -3.92 9.79 0.53
CA LYS A 196 -5.36 10.04 0.72
C LYS A 196 -5.82 11.15 -0.22
N PHE A 197 -7.10 11.11 -0.58
CA PHE A 197 -7.75 12.24 -1.22
C PHE A 197 -7.94 13.38 -0.22
N LEU A 198 -7.70 14.61 -0.63
CA LEU A 198 -7.92 15.78 0.23
C LEU A 198 -9.44 15.97 0.47
N PRO A 199 -9.92 15.97 1.73
CA PRO A 199 -11.34 16.15 2.02
C PRO A 199 -11.88 17.46 1.42
N GLY A 200 -13.08 17.39 0.85
CA GLY A 200 -13.73 18.53 0.18
C GLY A 200 -13.20 18.83 -1.24
N SER A 201 -12.19 18.11 -1.73
CA SER A 201 -11.67 18.29 -3.10
C SER A 201 -12.44 17.51 -4.18
N GLN A 202 -13.51 16.80 -3.82
CA GLN A 202 -14.21 15.85 -4.71
C GLN A 202 -13.26 14.78 -5.28
N ASP A 203 -12.35 14.27 -4.44
CA ASP A 203 -11.29 13.32 -4.80
C ASP A 203 -10.45 13.75 -6.01
N SER A 204 -10.33 15.06 -6.24
CA SER A 204 -9.54 15.60 -7.36
C SER A 204 -8.09 15.92 -6.98
N ILE A 205 -7.80 16.01 -5.68
CA ILE A 205 -6.48 16.29 -5.12
C ILE A 205 -6.05 15.13 -4.22
N ILE A 206 -4.83 14.65 -4.42
CA ILE A 206 -4.17 13.62 -3.62
C ILE A 206 -3.06 14.26 -2.79
N VAL A 207 -2.99 13.89 -1.52
CA VAL A 207 -1.82 14.10 -0.65
C VAL A 207 -1.17 12.74 -0.43
N ALA A 208 0.12 12.62 -0.75
CA ALA A 208 0.84 11.36 -0.74
C ALA A 208 2.16 11.44 0.02
N LEU A 209 2.55 10.32 0.61
CA LEU A 209 3.87 10.10 1.17
C LEU A 209 4.75 9.32 0.19
N LYS A 210 6.03 9.68 0.18
CA LYS A 210 7.08 8.83 -0.39
C LYS A 210 8.10 8.52 0.67
N THR A 211 8.60 7.29 0.68
CA THR A 211 9.72 6.89 1.52
C THR A 211 10.93 6.50 0.69
N GLU A 212 12.09 6.78 1.25
CA GLU A 212 13.40 6.37 0.78
C GLU A 212 13.93 5.31 1.74
N GLU A 213 14.49 4.24 1.20
CA GLU A 213 15.28 3.25 1.92
C GLU A 213 16.43 2.88 1.00
N TYR A 214 17.62 3.35 1.35
CA TYR A 214 18.81 3.13 0.55
C TYR A 214 20.01 2.89 1.46
N GLN A 215 20.63 1.71 1.35
CA GLN A 215 21.79 1.34 2.16
C GLN A 215 21.58 1.56 3.68
N GLY A 216 20.36 1.29 4.17
CA GLY A 216 19.98 1.45 5.57
C GLY A 216 19.64 2.88 6.02
N GLN A 217 19.76 3.89 5.15
CA GLN A 217 19.25 5.24 5.42
C GLN A 217 17.78 5.34 5.01
N THR A 218 17.00 6.05 5.81
CA THR A 218 15.57 6.24 5.56
C THR A 218 15.15 7.69 5.62
N ALA A 219 14.20 8.07 4.78
CA ALA A 219 13.55 9.38 4.85
C ALA A 219 12.10 9.31 4.37
N THR A 220 11.26 10.23 4.84
CA THR A 220 9.90 10.44 4.37
C THR A 220 9.75 11.82 3.76
N TYR A 221 8.98 11.88 2.70
CA TYR A 221 8.61 13.09 1.97
C TYR A 221 7.09 13.15 1.80
N ILE A 222 6.55 14.37 1.76
CA ILE A 222 5.13 14.63 1.48
C ILE A 222 5.01 15.44 0.19
N VAL A 223 3.99 15.14 -0.62
CA VAL A 223 3.69 15.81 -1.89
C VAL A 223 2.17 15.91 -2.08
N ALA A 224 1.69 16.93 -2.78
CA ALA A 224 0.28 17.02 -3.17
C ALA A 224 0.12 17.33 -4.66
N PHE A 225 -0.82 16.67 -5.32
CA PHE A 225 -1.04 16.79 -6.76
C PHE A 225 -2.49 16.45 -7.14
N THR A 226 -2.95 16.90 -8.30
CA THR A 226 -4.26 16.53 -8.83
C THR A 226 -4.27 15.11 -9.38
N ILE A 227 -5.44 14.47 -9.52
CA ILE A 227 -5.57 13.16 -10.19
C ILE A 227 -5.15 13.16 -11.67
N THR A 228 -4.95 14.35 -12.26
CA THR A 228 -4.40 14.54 -13.60
C THR A 228 -2.86 14.67 -13.61
N GLY A 229 -2.21 14.60 -12.45
CA GLY A 229 -0.75 14.61 -12.29
C GLY A 229 -0.13 15.99 -12.10
N THR A 230 -0.94 17.05 -11.97
CA THR A 230 -0.44 18.42 -11.74
C THR A 230 -0.01 18.58 -10.29
N ILE A 231 1.28 18.87 -10.07
CA ILE A 231 1.82 19.12 -8.72
C ILE A 231 1.26 20.43 -8.16
N ILE A 232 0.65 20.35 -6.96
CA ILE A 232 0.12 21.50 -6.21
C ILE A 232 1.12 21.91 -5.12
N MET A 233 1.68 20.93 -4.42
CA MET A 233 2.72 21.12 -3.42
C MET A 233 3.94 20.27 -3.81
N PRO A 234 5.13 20.87 -3.98
CA PRO A 234 6.34 20.12 -4.30
C PRO A 234 6.72 19.18 -3.15
N GLU A 235 7.43 18.12 -3.53
CA GLU A 235 7.92 17.13 -2.58
C GLU A 235 8.80 17.77 -1.51
N THR A 236 8.39 17.65 -0.24
CA THR A 236 9.05 18.26 0.92
C THR A 236 9.43 17.18 1.92
N LYS A 237 10.68 17.19 2.39
CA LYS A 237 11.16 16.23 3.38
C LYS A 237 10.48 16.47 4.73
N VAL A 238 9.98 15.39 5.33
CA VAL A 238 9.29 15.42 6.63
C VAL A 238 10.25 14.99 7.74
N ILE A 239 10.92 13.84 7.59
CA ILE A 239 11.75 13.24 8.65
C ILE A 239 12.72 12.19 8.09
N ASP A 240 13.79 11.89 8.83
CA ASP A 240 14.75 10.80 8.59
C ASP A 240 14.27 9.45 9.16
N LYS A 241 13.00 9.11 8.91
CA LYS A 241 12.34 7.84 9.26
C LYS A 241 11.36 7.47 8.15
N LYS A 242 10.91 6.22 8.09
CA LYS A 242 9.81 5.79 7.22
C LYS A 242 8.47 6.00 7.92
N PHE A 243 7.61 6.84 7.35
CA PHE A 243 6.19 6.85 7.63
C PHE A 243 5.47 6.23 6.45
N GLU A 244 4.70 5.19 6.71
CA GLU A 244 4.02 4.36 5.72
C GLU A 244 2.50 4.51 5.82
N GLY A 245 2.01 5.52 6.56
CA GLY A 245 0.59 5.79 6.69
C GLY A 245 0.32 7.29 6.76
N LEU A 246 -0.74 7.73 6.09
CA LEU A 246 -1.26 9.10 6.10
C LEU A 246 -2.78 9.05 6.20
N GLU A 247 -3.35 9.81 7.13
CA GLU A 247 -4.80 9.95 7.29
C GLU A 247 -5.17 11.36 7.76
N PHE A 248 -6.37 11.81 7.42
CA PHE A 248 -6.97 13.03 7.97
C PHE A 248 -7.75 12.68 9.25
N ILE A 249 -7.15 13.00 10.41
CA ILE A 249 -7.66 12.69 11.76
C ILE A 249 -8.23 13.92 12.50
#